data_AF-A0A2G6N0Z7-F1
#
_entry.id   AF-A0A2G6N0Z7-F1
#
_cell.length_a   1.000
_cell.length_b   1.000
_cell.length_c   1.000
_cell.angle_alpha   90.00
_cell.angle_beta   90.00
_cell.angle_gamma   90.00
#
_symmetry.space_group_name_H-M   'P 1'
#
loop_
_entity.id
_entity.type
_entity.pdbx_description
1 polymer ?
#
loop_
_entity_poly.entity_id
_entity_poly.type
_entity_poly.pdbx_seq_one_letter_code
_entity_poly.pdbx_strand_id
1 'polypeptide(L)'
;MSSPHARSASFGAALIVIVALLLPAVGCKGTTKGVEKRSAKLSASDKPKAERSRCNTAGKRVVKLDLNQDKQPDVWKLYRTKVEGGAKVDVLTCKERDLNFDGRKDVWYYYDDDGNIRMEEMDLYFDGRIDLVTYRQGGKMVRQEMDTNHNGKADVFKHYEEEILARIERDTNHDGKIDYWEYYEGGQLDRIGYDDDSDGVVDRWDRAKAK
;
A
#
# COMPACT_ATOMS: atom_id res chain seq x y z
N MET A 1 -27.89 54.74 -13.94
CA MET A 1 -28.48 53.59 -14.67
C MET A 1 -27.84 52.34 -14.08
N SER A 2 -28.21 51.95 -12.87
CA SER A 2 -29.36 51.11 -12.45
C SER A 2 -28.88 49.68 -12.18
N SER A 3 -28.91 49.35 -10.87
CA SER A 3 -28.61 48.08 -10.21
C SER A 3 -29.41 46.87 -10.73
N PRO A 4 -28.95 45.64 -10.41
CA PRO A 4 -29.70 44.41 -10.68
C PRO A 4 -30.68 44.12 -9.54
N HIS A 5 -31.91 43.72 -9.87
CA HIS A 5 -32.84 43.09 -8.91
C HIS A 5 -33.34 41.76 -9.45
N ALA A 6 -33.05 40.73 -8.65
CA ALA A 6 -33.56 39.38 -8.75
C ALA A 6 -35.09 39.36 -8.64
N ARG A 7 -35.73 38.42 -9.34
CA ARG A 7 -37.11 38.00 -9.06
C ARG A 7 -37.15 36.50 -8.84
N SER A 8 -37.71 36.17 -7.69
CA SER A 8 -37.95 34.85 -7.11
C SER A 8 -38.85 33.98 -7.99
N ALA A 9 -38.47 32.73 -8.19
CA ALA A 9 -39.37 31.68 -8.67
C ALA A 9 -40.04 30.98 -7.47
N SER A 10 -41.36 30.90 -7.52
CA SER A 10 -42.25 30.28 -6.53
C SER A 10 -42.11 28.76 -6.49
N PHE A 11 -41.99 28.21 -5.28
CA PHE A 11 -42.08 26.78 -5.01
C PHE A 11 -43.52 26.28 -5.18
N GLY A 12 -43.75 25.41 -6.17
CA GLY A 12 -44.97 24.62 -6.29
C GLY A 12 -44.88 23.38 -5.40
N ALA A 13 -45.69 23.34 -4.35
CA ALA A 13 -45.88 22.16 -3.52
C ALA A 13 -46.71 21.12 -4.29
N ALA A 14 -46.13 19.94 -4.55
CA ALA A 14 -46.87 18.78 -5.02
C ALA A 14 -46.88 17.71 -3.92
N LEU A 15 -48.05 17.60 -3.29
CA LEU A 15 -48.47 16.51 -2.41
C LEU A 15 -48.34 15.18 -3.16
N ILE A 16 -47.55 14.24 -2.65
CA ILE A 16 -47.65 12.83 -3.06
C ILE A 16 -48.18 12.03 -1.87
N VAL A 17 -49.31 11.40 -2.14
CA VAL A 17 -50.16 10.62 -1.24
C VAL A 17 -49.44 9.37 -0.75
N ILE A 18 -49.39 9.21 0.57
CA ILE A 18 -48.96 7.98 1.25
C ILE A 18 -50.12 6.98 1.15
N VAL A 19 -49.94 5.90 0.39
CA VAL A 19 -50.80 4.72 0.47
C VAL A 19 -50.11 3.70 1.39
N ALA A 20 -50.59 3.64 2.63
CA ALA A 20 -50.21 2.62 3.59
C ALA A 20 -50.96 1.31 3.26
N LEU A 21 -50.23 0.30 2.78
CA LEU A 21 -50.71 -1.08 2.68
C LEU A 21 -50.09 -1.89 3.83
N LEU A 22 -50.95 -2.20 4.80
CA LEU A 22 -50.71 -3.11 5.91
C LEU A 22 -50.63 -4.55 5.38
N LEU A 23 -49.49 -5.21 5.60
CA LEU A 23 -49.32 -6.66 5.49
C LEU A 23 -48.86 -7.23 6.84
N PRO A 24 -49.35 -8.41 7.24
CA PRO A 24 -49.16 -8.96 8.59
C PRO A 24 -47.71 -9.41 8.84
N ALA A 25 -47.25 -9.14 10.06
CA ALA A 25 -45.98 -9.61 10.58
C ALA A 25 -46.00 -11.14 10.76
N VAL A 26 -45.24 -11.85 9.93
CA VAL A 26 -44.79 -13.21 10.20
C VAL A 26 -43.35 -13.13 10.68
N GLY A 27 -43.17 -13.38 11.97
CA GLY A 27 -41.86 -13.49 12.59
C GLY A 27 -41.20 -14.81 12.21
N CYS A 28 -40.07 -14.74 11.51
CA CYS A 28 -39.10 -15.83 11.45
C CYS A 28 -37.87 -15.45 12.26
N LYS A 29 -37.73 -16.14 13.39
CA LYS A 29 -36.58 -16.14 14.30
C LYS A 29 -35.44 -16.88 13.60
N GLY A 30 -34.64 -16.16 12.82
CA GLY A 30 -33.46 -16.67 12.14
C GLY A 30 -32.19 -16.16 12.80
N THR A 31 -31.49 -17.05 13.50
CA THR A 31 -30.19 -16.83 14.15
C THR A 31 -29.20 -16.17 13.18
N THR A 32 -28.83 -14.92 13.43
CA THR A 32 -27.74 -14.24 12.72
C THR A 32 -26.43 -14.90 13.13
N LYS A 33 -26.02 -15.93 12.39
CA LYS A 33 -24.62 -16.38 12.40
C LYS A 33 -23.80 -15.23 11.86
N GLY A 34 -22.91 -14.69 12.70
CA GLY A 34 -21.93 -13.71 12.28
C GLY A 34 -21.20 -14.24 11.05
N VAL A 35 -21.32 -13.52 9.94
CA VAL A 35 -20.44 -13.73 8.81
C VAL A 35 -19.09 -13.21 9.26
N GLU A 36 -18.25 -14.10 9.77
CA GLU A 36 -16.81 -13.86 9.83
C GLU A 36 -16.41 -13.36 8.44
N LYS A 37 -16.02 -12.09 8.36
CA LYS A 37 -15.26 -11.58 7.23
C LYS A 37 -14.00 -12.43 7.18
N ARG A 38 -14.00 -13.48 6.36
CA ARG A 38 -12.77 -14.13 5.91
C ARG A 38 -12.02 -13.06 5.14
N SER A 39 -11.07 -12.41 5.83
CA SER A 39 -10.04 -11.61 5.19
C SER A 39 -9.45 -12.47 4.08
N ALA A 40 -9.67 -12.04 2.83
CA ALA A 40 -9.13 -12.74 1.69
C ALA A 40 -7.61 -12.77 1.86
N LYS A 41 -7.08 -13.94 2.17
CA LYS A 41 -5.63 -14.19 2.23
C LYS A 41 -5.10 -13.94 0.82
N LEU A 42 -4.57 -12.74 0.59
CA LEU A 42 -3.78 -12.46 -0.59
C LEU A 42 -2.55 -13.36 -0.52
N SER A 43 -2.52 -14.38 -1.37
CA SER A 43 -1.30 -15.14 -1.64
C SER A 43 -0.22 -14.14 -2.08
N ALA A 44 0.78 -14.00 -1.21
CA ALA A 44 1.90 -13.07 -1.34
C ALA A 44 3.10 -13.68 -2.09
N SER A 45 2.96 -14.89 -2.65
CA SER A 45 4.12 -15.75 -2.87
C SER A 45 4.88 -15.61 -4.20
N ASP A 46 4.50 -14.72 -5.14
CA ASP A 46 5.26 -14.54 -6.41
C ASP A 46 5.44 -13.08 -6.90
N LYS A 47 5.12 -12.07 -6.08
CA LYS A 47 4.99 -10.67 -6.54
C LYS A 47 6.30 -9.86 -6.66
N PRO A 48 7.32 -9.98 -5.77
CA PRO A 48 8.47 -9.07 -5.79
C PRO A 48 9.33 -9.20 -7.05
N LYS A 49 9.64 -10.43 -7.48
CA LYS A 49 10.49 -10.67 -8.66
C LYS A 49 9.86 -10.14 -9.95
N ALA A 50 8.55 -10.34 -10.11
CA ALA A 50 7.81 -9.84 -11.26
C ALA A 50 7.83 -8.30 -11.31
N GLU A 51 7.64 -7.62 -10.18
CA GLU A 51 7.68 -6.16 -10.16
C GLU A 51 9.07 -5.58 -10.36
N ARG A 52 10.12 -6.22 -9.81
CA ARG A 52 11.52 -5.82 -10.09
C ARG A 52 11.86 -5.81 -11.58
N SER A 53 11.24 -6.68 -12.37
CA SER A 53 11.44 -6.72 -13.84
C SER A 53 10.96 -5.44 -14.56
N ARG A 54 10.13 -4.60 -13.92
CA ARG A 54 9.73 -3.31 -14.48
C ARG A 54 10.88 -2.32 -14.59
N CYS A 55 12.00 -2.53 -13.90
CA CYS A 55 13.24 -1.78 -14.10
C CYS A 55 14.20 -2.40 -15.11
N ASN A 56 13.85 -3.52 -15.77
CA ASN A 56 14.64 -4.04 -16.89
C ASN A 56 14.59 -3.04 -18.06
N THR A 57 15.75 -2.74 -18.65
CA THR A 57 15.93 -1.80 -19.76
C THR A 57 15.57 -2.37 -21.13
N ALA A 58 15.50 -3.69 -21.28
CA ALA A 58 15.22 -4.34 -22.56
C ALA A 58 13.88 -3.88 -23.16
N GLY A 59 13.94 -3.38 -24.41
CA GLY A 59 12.77 -2.88 -25.13
C GLY A 59 12.16 -1.58 -24.56
N LYS A 60 12.87 -0.89 -23.65
CA LYS A 60 12.41 0.35 -23.04
C LYS A 60 13.27 1.54 -23.44
N ARG A 61 12.63 2.69 -23.54
CA ARG A 61 13.32 3.97 -23.67
C ARG A 61 13.75 4.44 -22.28
N VAL A 62 15.04 4.64 -22.09
CA VAL A 62 15.61 5.11 -20.82
C VAL A 62 15.95 6.59 -20.93
N VAL A 63 15.33 7.41 -20.10
CA VAL A 63 15.68 8.82 -19.92
C VAL A 63 16.56 8.95 -18.69
N LYS A 64 17.69 9.63 -18.83
CA LYS A 64 18.62 9.89 -17.74
C LYS A 64 18.68 11.38 -17.46
N LEU A 65 18.78 11.76 -16.18
CA LEU A 65 18.91 13.14 -15.77
C LEU A 65 20.08 13.24 -14.80
N ASP A 66 20.96 14.21 -15.04
CA ASP A 66 22.04 14.63 -14.16
C ASP A 66 21.55 15.90 -13.43
N LEU A 67 21.34 15.79 -12.13
CA LEU A 67 20.78 16.82 -11.26
C LEU A 67 21.87 17.66 -10.59
N ASN A 68 23.05 17.09 -10.35
CA ASN A 68 24.18 17.77 -9.70
C ASN A 68 25.23 18.34 -10.69
N GLN A 69 25.08 18.07 -11.98
CA GLN A 69 25.94 18.48 -13.09
C GLN A 69 27.35 17.86 -13.08
N ASP A 70 27.51 16.68 -12.50
CA ASP A 70 28.81 15.98 -12.43
C ASP A 70 29.08 15.06 -13.64
N LYS A 71 28.17 15.04 -14.63
CA LYS A 71 28.17 14.18 -15.84
C LYS A 71 27.80 12.72 -15.56
N GLN A 72 27.45 12.38 -14.34
CA GLN A 72 26.81 11.12 -13.98
C GLN A 72 25.30 11.36 -13.86
N PRO A 73 24.48 10.39 -14.29
CA PRO A 73 23.05 10.50 -14.12
C PRO A 73 22.64 10.15 -12.69
N ASP A 74 21.68 10.91 -12.15
CA ASP A 74 21.13 10.70 -10.80
C ASP A 74 19.70 10.17 -10.84
N VAL A 75 19.04 10.28 -11.99
CA VAL A 75 17.68 9.77 -12.19
C VAL A 75 17.58 9.02 -13.50
N TRP A 76 17.01 7.83 -13.44
CA TRP A 76 16.66 7.03 -14.61
C TRP A 76 15.15 6.85 -14.65
N LYS A 77 14.54 7.12 -15.80
CA LYS A 77 13.12 6.86 -16.05
C LYS A 77 13.00 5.91 -17.24
N LEU A 78 12.34 4.78 -17.02
CA LEU A 78 12.20 3.72 -18.01
C LEU A 78 10.76 3.70 -18.54
N TYR A 79 10.62 3.92 -19.85
CA TYR A 79 9.33 3.95 -20.53
C TYR A 79 9.18 2.76 -21.46
N ARG A 80 8.01 2.12 -21.40
CA ARG A 80 7.57 1.15 -22.40
C ARG A 80 6.54 1.82 -23.31
N THR A 81 6.76 1.76 -24.61
CA THR A 81 5.76 2.23 -25.58
C THR A 81 4.66 1.18 -25.75
N LYS A 82 3.41 1.62 -25.66
CA LYS A 82 2.20 0.84 -25.98
C LYS A 82 1.44 1.51 -27.12
N VAL A 83 0.55 0.76 -27.76
CA VAL A 83 -0.42 1.31 -28.71
C VAL A 83 -1.80 1.23 -28.07
N GLU A 84 -2.43 2.37 -27.86
CA GLU A 84 -3.78 2.49 -27.29
C GLU A 84 -4.64 3.33 -28.23
N GLY A 85 -5.76 2.77 -28.70
CA GLY A 85 -6.63 3.45 -29.67
C GLY A 85 -5.94 3.84 -30.99
N GLY A 86 -4.86 3.14 -31.38
CA GLY A 86 -4.05 3.47 -32.56
C GLY A 86 -2.98 4.54 -32.33
N ALA A 87 -2.95 5.19 -31.17
CA ALA A 87 -1.90 6.12 -30.78
C ALA A 87 -0.77 5.40 -30.02
N LYS A 88 0.48 5.82 -30.24
CA LYS A 88 1.60 5.38 -29.40
C LYS A 88 1.62 6.17 -28.10
N VAL A 89 1.61 5.46 -26.98
CA VAL A 89 1.63 6.03 -25.62
C VAL A 89 2.85 5.47 -24.89
N ASP A 90 3.61 6.35 -24.25
CA ASP A 90 4.74 5.94 -23.42
C ASP A 90 4.28 5.80 -21.96
N VAL A 91 4.40 4.59 -21.43
CA VAL A 91 4.06 4.25 -20.04
C VAL A 91 5.34 4.18 -19.23
N LEU A 92 5.45 4.99 -18.17
CA LEU A 92 6.55 4.91 -17.22
C LEU A 92 6.40 3.61 -16.42
N THR A 93 7.39 2.71 -16.49
CA THR A 93 7.34 1.43 -15.77
C THR A 93 8.23 1.44 -14.53
N CYS A 94 9.30 2.23 -14.55
CA CYS A 94 10.24 2.32 -13.44
C CYS A 94 10.90 3.70 -13.39
N LYS A 95 11.15 4.17 -12.17
CA LYS A 95 12.03 5.32 -11.89
C LYS A 95 13.06 4.90 -10.86
N GLU A 96 14.32 5.20 -11.12
CA GLU A 96 15.43 4.92 -10.22
C GLU A 96 16.11 6.24 -9.86
N ARG A 97 16.66 6.36 -8.64
CA ARG A 97 17.34 7.57 -8.18
C ARG A 97 18.60 7.24 -7.39
N ASP A 98 19.65 7.99 -7.66
CA ASP A 98 20.77 8.25 -6.77
C ASP A 98 20.39 9.50 -5.93
N LEU A 99 20.40 9.36 -4.61
CA LEU A 99 20.06 10.42 -3.67
C LEU A 99 21.28 11.11 -3.09
N ASN A 100 22.39 10.38 -2.96
CA ASN A 100 23.62 10.88 -2.33
C ASN A 100 24.70 11.29 -3.35
N PHE A 101 24.43 11.08 -4.63
CA PHE A 101 25.28 11.39 -5.79
C PHE A 101 26.60 10.59 -5.82
N ASP A 102 26.58 9.33 -5.36
CA ASP A 102 27.76 8.46 -5.35
C ASP A 102 27.87 7.56 -6.60
N GLY A 103 26.92 7.68 -7.54
CA GLY A 103 26.83 6.90 -8.76
C GLY A 103 26.09 5.57 -8.59
N ARG A 104 25.63 5.23 -7.39
CA ARG A 104 24.77 4.09 -7.09
C ARG A 104 23.32 4.57 -6.96
N LYS A 105 22.40 3.66 -7.19
CA LYS A 105 20.97 3.97 -7.05
C LYS A 105 20.58 3.62 -5.63
N ASP A 106 19.74 4.45 -5.04
CA ASP A 106 19.27 4.30 -3.68
C ASP A 106 17.76 4.07 -3.62
N VAL A 107 17.02 4.52 -4.64
CA VAL A 107 15.57 4.38 -4.67
C VAL A 107 15.08 3.84 -6.00
N TRP A 108 14.15 2.89 -5.93
CA TRP A 108 13.44 2.33 -7.07
C TRP A 108 11.94 2.47 -6.86
N TYR A 109 11.26 3.01 -7.87
CA TYR A 109 9.81 3.08 -7.95
C TYR A 109 9.32 2.21 -9.09
N TYR A 110 8.37 1.34 -8.82
CA TYR A 110 7.79 0.41 -9.79
C TYR A 110 6.34 0.81 -10.06
N TYR A 111 6.05 1.18 -11.30
CA TYR A 111 4.75 1.72 -11.70
C TYR A 111 3.94 0.66 -12.44
N ASP A 112 2.62 0.62 -12.18
CA ASP A 112 1.70 -0.10 -13.05
C ASP A 112 1.40 0.65 -14.34
N ASP A 113 0.57 0.01 -15.15
CA ASP A 113 0.24 0.50 -16.49
C ASP A 113 -0.69 1.72 -16.45
N ASP A 114 -1.32 1.98 -15.31
CA ASP A 114 -2.16 3.16 -15.05
C ASP A 114 -1.33 4.31 -14.44
N GLY A 115 -0.02 4.11 -14.22
CA GLY A 115 0.89 5.09 -13.65
C GLY A 115 0.90 5.16 -12.12
N ASN A 116 0.25 4.23 -11.42
CA ASN A 116 0.31 4.15 -9.97
C ASN A 116 1.55 3.39 -9.52
N ILE A 117 2.15 3.82 -8.40
CA ILE A 117 3.24 3.06 -7.77
C ILE A 117 2.66 1.78 -7.16
N ARG A 118 3.24 0.63 -7.49
CA ARG A 118 2.92 -0.70 -6.94
C ARG A 118 3.93 -1.15 -5.90
N MET A 119 5.18 -0.74 -6.07
CA MET A 119 6.27 -1.10 -5.19
C MET A 119 7.29 0.03 -5.15
N GLU A 120 7.97 0.16 -4.02
CA GLU A 120 9.09 1.08 -3.82
C GLU A 120 10.16 0.34 -3.01
N GLU A 121 11.42 0.46 -3.41
CA GLU A 121 12.58 -0.08 -2.70
C GLU A 121 13.54 1.05 -2.39
N MET A 122 14.09 1.07 -1.18
CA MET A 122 15.06 2.07 -0.72
C MET A 122 16.26 1.42 -0.03
N ASP A 123 17.45 1.85 -0.42
CA ASP A 123 18.68 1.82 0.37
C ASP A 123 18.73 3.11 1.19
N LEU A 124 18.36 3.01 2.46
CA LEU A 124 18.23 4.14 3.38
C LEU A 124 19.58 4.57 3.95
N TYR A 125 20.58 3.68 3.91
CA TYR A 125 21.89 3.90 4.52
C TYR A 125 23.03 4.01 3.52
N PHE A 126 22.74 3.91 2.22
CA PHE A 126 23.67 4.02 1.11
C PHE A 126 24.79 2.99 1.13
N ASP A 127 24.50 1.77 1.61
CA ASP A 127 25.48 0.68 1.70
C ASP A 127 25.39 -0.30 0.52
N GLY A 128 24.37 -0.14 -0.32
CA GLY A 128 24.04 -0.97 -1.47
C GLY A 128 23.04 -2.08 -1.21
N ARG A 129 22.43 -2.12 -0.02
CA ARG A 129 21.39 -3.08 0.36
C ARG A 129 20.05 -2.36 0.45
N ILE A 130 18.96 -3.09 0.23
CA ILE A 130 17.62 -2.53 0.36
C ILE A 130 17.17 -2.70 1.81
N ASP A 131 16.95 -1.58 2.48
CA ASP A 131 16.49 -1.55 3.87
C ASP A 131 14.97 -1.46 3.99
N LEU A 132 14.31 -0.92 2.97
CA LEU A 132 12.86 -0.73 2.97
C LEU A 132 12.25 -1.15 1.64
N VAL A 133 11.24 -2.02 1.71
CA VAL A 133 10.33 -2.31 0.61
C VAL A 133 8.91 -1.92 0.99
N THR A 134 8.28 -1.08 0.18
CA THR A 134 6.88 -0.68 0.35
C THR A 134 6.04 -1.22 -0.79
N TYR A 135 4.91 -1.87 -0.48
CA TYR A 135 3.96 -2.40 -1.45
C TYR A 135 2.66 -1.62 -1.43
N ARG A 136 2.12 -1.37 -2.62
CA ARG A 136 0.87 -0.64 -2.84
C ARG A 136 -0.08 -1.42 -3.74
N GLN A 137 -1.37 -1.32 -3.46
CA GLN A 137 -2.44 -1.90 -4.28
C GLN A 137 -3.50 -0.83 -4.55
N GLY A 138 -3.77 -0.56 -5.84
CA GLY A 138 -4.70 0.50 -6.23
C GLY A 138 -4.30 1.87 -5.66
N GLY A 139 -3.00 2.17 -5.60
CA GLY A 139 -2.43 3.40 -5.03
C GLY A 139 -2.28 3.40 -3.50
N LYS A 140 -2.98 2.53 -2.78
CA LYS A 140 -2.99 2.47 -1.31
C LYS A 140 -1.85 1.62 -0.77
N MET A 141 -1.23 2.05 0.32
CA MET A 141 -0.21 1.25 1.02
C MET A 141 -0.86 0.01 1.67
N VAL A 142 -0.26 -1.16 1.45
CA VAL A 142 -0.78 -2.43 2.01
C VAL A 142 0.26 -3.18 2.84
N ARG A 143 1.55 -2.98 2.57
CA ARG A 143 2.64 -3.65 3.30
C ARG A 143 3.93 -2.84 3.27
N GLN A 144 4.71 -2.93 4.34
CA GLN A 144 6.12 -2.57 4.34
C GLN A 144 6.97 -3.71 4.92
N GLU A 145 8.17 -3.87 4.40
CA GLU A 145 9.20 -4.80 4.86
C GLU A 145 10.45 -3.98 5.16
N MET A 146 11.02 -4.12 6.35
CA MET A 146 12.17 -3.32 6.79
C MET A 146 13.26 -4.25 7.32
N ASP A 147 14.49 -4.05 6.85
CA ASP A 147 15.72 -4.61 7.42
C ASP A 147 16.30 -3.56 8.38
N THR A 148 16.17 -3.81 9.68
CA THR A 148 16.58 -2.87 10.73
C THR A 148 17.95 -3.18 11.31
N ASN A 149 18.51 -4.36 10.98
CA ASN A 149 19.84 -4.79 11.41
C ASN A 149 20.87 -4.87 10.26
N HIS A 150 20.46 -4.53 9.04
CA HIS A 150 21.27 -4.42 7.83
C HIS A 150 21.92 -5.73 7.39
N ASN A 151 21.28 -6.87 7.68
CA ASN A 151 21.80 -8.18 7.31
C ASN A 151 21.39 -8.63 5.89
N GLY A 152 20.60 -7.83 5.19
CA GLY A 152 20.02 -8.09 3.87
C GLY A 152 18.68 -8.82 3.89
N LYS A 153 18.04 -8.96 5.06
CA LYS A 153 16.73 -9.61 5.22
C LYS A 153 15.85 -8.73 6.11
N ALA A 154 14.60 -8.56 5.71
CA ALA A 154 13.65 -7.84 6.54
C ALA A 154 13.34 -8.61 7.83
N ASP A 155 13.43 -7.91 8.96
CA ASP A 155 13.05 -8.39 10.30
C ASP A 155 11.81 -7.68 10.85
N VAL A 156 11.31 -6.63 10.17
CA VAL A 156 10.05 -5.95 10.51
C VAL A 156 9.10 -5.94 9.33
N PHE A 157 7.86 -6.36 9.56
CA PHE A 157 6.80 -6.39 8.56
C PHE A 157 5.59 -5.61 9.06
N LYS A 158 5.16 -4.59 8.32
CA LYS A 158 3.97 -3.80 8.64
C LYS A 158 2.87 -4.09 7.63
N HIS A 159 1.65 -4.24 8.09
CA HIS A 159 0.47 -4.48 7.27
C HIS A 159 -0.58 -3.40 7.49
N TYR A 160 -1.20 -2.98 6.40
CA TYR A 160 -2.16 -1.88 6.39
C TYR A 160 -3.49 -2.34 5.81
N GLU A 161 -4.58 -1.91 6.44
CA GLU A 161 -5.95 -2.08 5.97
C GLU A 161 -6.55 -0.69 5.75
N GLU A 162 -7.02 -0.40 4.53
CA GLU A 162 -7.53 0.93 4.16
C GLU A 162 -6.56 2.08 4.49
N GLU A 163 -5.25 1.84 4.33
CA GLU A 163 -4.14 2.76 4.67
C GLU A 163 -3.96 3.04 6.17
N ILE A 164 -4.66 2.30 7.04
CA ILE A 164 -4.50 2.33 8.48
C ILE A 164 -3.64 1.15 8.91
N LEU A 165 -2.69 1.38 9.80
CA LEU A 165 -1.85 0.30 10.35
C LEU A 165 -2.74 -0.71 11.08
N ALA A 166 -2.67 -1.97 10.65
CA ALA A 166 -3.47 -3.06 11.19
C ALA A 166 -2.62 -4.07 11.97
N ARG A 167 -1.37 -4.28 11.56
CA ARG A 167 -0.48 -5.27 12.19
C ARG A 167 0.99 -4.95 11.97
N ILE A 168 1.80 -5.24 12.99
CA ILE A 168 3.26 -5.35 12.87
C ILE A 168 3.69 -6.77 13.25
N GLU A 169 4.61 -7.35 12.51
CA GLU A 169 5.31 -8.60 12.81
C GLU A 169 6.81 -8.30 12.92
N ARG A 170 7.51 -8.88 13.90
CA ARG A 170 8.96 -8.74 14.05
C ARG A 170 9.64 -10.08 14.34
N ASP A 171 10.82 -10.24 13.74
CA ASP A 171 11.82 -11.25 14.09
C ASP A 171 12.86 -10.56 14.99
N THR A 172 12.64 -10.59 16.31
CA THR A 172 13.44 -9.82 17.27
C THR A 172 14.76 -10.49 17.62
N ASN A 173 14.88 -11.80 17.37
CA ASN A 173 16.11 -12.58 17.62
C ASN A 173 16.94 -12.85 16.34
N HIS A 174 16.40 -12.51 15.17
CA HIS A 174 16.99 -12.60 13.84
C HIS A 174 17.28 -14.02 13.36
N ASP A 175 16.47 -15.00 13.77
CA ASP A 175 16.58 -16.40 13.36
C ASP A 175 15.83 -16.71 12.04
N GLY A 176 15.09 -15.74 11.51
CA GLY A 176 14.27 -15.85 10.31
C GLY A 176 12.81 -16.23 10.57
N LYS A 177 12.38 -16.31 11.84
CA LYS A 177 10.99 -16.54 12.24
C LYS A 177 10.47 -15.31 12.99
N ILE A 178 9.17 -15.06 12.86
CA ILE A 178 8.52 -14.01 13.63
C ILE A 178 8.32 -14.52 15.05
N ASP A 179 8.73 -13.73 16.05
CA ASP A 179 8.54 -14.00 17.47
C ASP A 179 7.68 -12.94 18.19
N TYR A 180 7.30 -11.88 17.47
CA TYR A 180 6.61 -10.74 18.03
C TYR A 180 5.54 -10.18 17.09
N TRP A 181 4.36 -9.90 17.62
CA TRP A 181 3.22 -9.34 16.87
C TRP A 181 2.55 -8.18 17.60
N GLU A 182 2.23 -7.11 16.89
CA GLU A 182 1.29 -6.07 17.35
C GLU A 182 0.06 -6.07 16.45
N TYR A 183 -1.12 -5.97 17.04
CA TYR A 183 -2.40 -5.83 16.33
C TYR A 183 -3.04 -4.50 16.70
N TYR A 184 -3.63 -3.86 15.69
CA TYR A 184 -4.21 -2.53 15.79
C TYR A 184 -5.67 -2.56 15.33
N GLU A 185 -6.55 -1.88 16.08
CA GLU A 185 -7.93 -1.64 15.71
C GLU A 185 -8.16 -0.13 15.52
N GLY A 186 -8.58 0.28 14.32
CA GLY A 186 -8.78 1.70 14.01
C GLY A 186 -7.50 2.56 14.18
N GLY A 187 -6.32 1.95 14.01
CA GLY A 187 -5.02 2.60 14.20
C GLY A 187 -4.56 2.71 15.66
N GLN A 188 -5.30 2.13 16.60
CA GLN A 188 -4.91 2.05 18.01
C GLN A 188 -4.44 0.65 18.34
N LEU A 189 -3.35 0.54 19.13
CA LEU A 189 -2.85 -0.77 19.57
C LEU A 189 -3.93 -1.49 20.39
N ASP A 190 -4.33 -2.69 19.97
CA ASP A 190 -5.27 -3.56 20.69
C ASP A 190 -4.50 -4.55 21.56
N ARG A 191 -3.54 -5.28 20.97
CA ARG A 191 -2.80 -6.34 21.65
C ARG A 191 -1.43 -6.59 21.05
N ILE A 192 -0.56 -7.14 21.90
CA ILE A 192 0.79 -7.60 21.56
C ILE A 192 0.87 -9.10 21.85
N GLY A 193 1.41 -9.87 20.92
CA GLY A 193 1.70 -11.30 21.06
C GLY A 193 3.21 -11.54 21.08
N TYR A 194 3.64 -12.50 21.89
CA TYR A 194 5.03 -12.93 22.04
C TYR A 194 5.12 -14.46 21.91
N ASP A 195 6.07 -14.94 21.12
CA ASP A 195 6.56 -16.32 21.08
C ASP A 195 7.91 -16.34 21.82
N ASP A 196 7.90 -16.86 23.04
CA ASP A 196 9.07 -16.85 23.93
C ASP A 196 9.96 -18.08 23.73
N ASP A 197 9.44 -19.16 23.14
CA ASP A 197 10.16 -20.44 22.96
C ASP A 197 10.56 -20.74 21.50
N SER A 198 10.20 -19.84 20.58
CA SER A 198 10.56 -19.87 19.16
C SER A 198 10.01 -21.08 18.39
N ASP A 199 8.87 -21.61 18.84
CA ASP A 199 8.14 -22.68 18.16
C ASP A 199 7.25 -22.18 17.00
N GLY A 200 7.09 -20.86 16.86
CA GLY A 200 6.27 -20.19 15.85
C GLY A 200 4.81 -19.95 16.27
N VAL A 201 4.48 -20.19 17.54
CA VAL A 201 3.15 -20.01 18.14
C VAL A 201 3.26 -18.97 19.25
N VAL A 202 2.23 -18.13 19.36
CA VAL A 202 2.19 -17.09 20.40
C VAL A 202 1.93 -17.71 21.77
N ASP A 203 2.84 -17.50 22.71
CA ASP A 203 2.75 -17.97 24.11
C ASP A 203 1.92 -17.03 24.99
N ARG A 204 2.14 -15.71 24.87
CA ARG A 204 1.42 -14.71 25.68
C ARG A 204 0.87 -13.55 24.87
N TRP A 205 -0.20 -12.98 25.40
CA TRP A 205 -0.85 -11.80 24.87
C TRP A 205 -0.98 -10.70 25.93
N ASP A 206 -0.46 -9.54 25.61
CA ASP A 206 -0.66 -8.32 26.40
C ASP A 206 -1.68 -7.43 25.67
N ARG A 207 -2.79 -7.10 26.34
CA ARG A 207 -3.78 -6.18 25.78
C ARG A 207 -3.46 -4.75 26.18
N ALA A 208 -3.62 -3.82 25.25
CA ALA A 208 -3.59 -2.41 25.57
C ALA A 208 -4.69 -2.10 26.59
N LYS A 209 -4.38 -1.28 27.60
CA LYS A 209 -5.37 -0.86 28.59
C LYS A 209 -6.45 -0.06 27.87
N ALA A 210 -7.72 -0.46 28.05
CA ALA A 210 -8.85 0.36 27.64
C ALA A 210 -8.71 1.75 28.26
N LYS A 211 -8.81 2.79 27.43
CA LYS A 211 -8.86 4.18 27.89
C LYS A 211 -10.21 4.47 28.54
#